data_AF-A0A951CYR1-F1
#
_entry.id   AF-A0A951CYR1-F1
#
_cell.length_a   1.000
_cell.length_b   1.000
_cell.length_c   1.000
_cell.angle_alpha   90.00
_cell.angle_beta   90.00
_cell.angle_gamma   90.00
#
_symmetry.space_group_name_H-M   'P 1'
#
loop_
_entity.id
_entity.type
_entity.pdbx_description
1 polymer ?
#
loop_
_entity_poly.entity_id
_entity_poly.type
_entity_poly.pdbx_seq_one_letter_code
_entity_poly.pdbx_strand_id
1 'polypeptide(L)' 'HATDASELTVEVQRARGDKCERCWKYTLDVGSNPEFPAVCAACASVLPEYLI' A
#
# COMPACT_ATOMS: atom_id res chain seq x y z
N HIS A 1 24.32 20.94 -20.51
CA HIS A 1 24.21 19.49 -20.79
C HIS A 1 23.01 19.30 -21.71
N ALA A 2 23.19 18.65 -22.86
CA ALA A 2 22.09 18.36 -23.78
C ALA A 2 21.52 16.98 -23.40
N THR A 3 20.26 16.94 -22.99
CA THR A 3 19.52 15.71 -22.72
C THR A 3 18.92 15.24 -24.04
N ASP A 4 19.51 14.21 -24.64
CA ASP A 4 18.90 13.47 -25.73
C ASP A 4 17.72 12.67 -25.16
N ALA A 5 16.53 13.27 -25.23
CA ALA A 5 15.30 12.69 -24.69
C ALA A 5 14.68 11.79 -25.77
N SER A 6 15.19 10.56 -25.88
CA SER A 6 14.36 9.46 -26.39
C SER A 6 13.03 9.46 -25.63
N GLU A 7 11.90 9.34 -26.34
CA GLU A 7 10.56 9.52 -25.77
C GLU A 7 10.29 8.53 -24.62
N LEU A 8 10.39 8.99 -23.37
CA LEU A 8 10.03 8.22 -22.19
C LEU A 8 8.51 7.99 -22.19
N THR A 9 8.10 6.74 -22.38
CA THR A 9 6.67 6.35 -22.27
C THR A 9 6.39 5.79 -20.87
N VAL A 10 5.34 6.32 -20.22
CA VAL A 10 4.89 5.87 -18.89
C VAL A 10 3.42 5.47 -18.99
N GLU A 11 3.09 4.27 -18.51
CA GLU A 11 1.71 3.80 -18.39
C GLU A 11 1.30 3.76 -16.92
N VAL A 12 0.10 4.28 -16.62
CA VAL A 12 -0.46 4.30 -15.27
C VAL A 12 -1.74 3.48 -15.25
N GLN A 13 -1.80 2.50 -14.35
CA GLN A 13 -2.96 1.64 -14.13
C GLN A 13 -3.39 1.67 -12.65
N ARG A 14 -4.65 1.32 -12.38
CA ARG A 14 -5.12 1.16 -11.00
C ARG A 14 -4.42 -0.03 -10.34
N ALA A 15 -3.94 0.19 -9.12
CA ALA A 15 -3.42 -0.88 -8.28
C ALA A 15 -4.53 -1.88 -7.90
N ARG A 16 -4.15 -3.15 -7.71
CA ARG A 16 -5.07 -4.20 -7.25
C ARG A 16 -5.21 -4.18 -5.72
N GLY A 17 -6.30 -4.77 -5.24
CA GLY A 17 -6.60 -4.88 -3.81
C GLY A 17 -7.26 -3.63 -3.25
N ASP A 18 -7.19 -3.49 -1.93
CA ASP A 18 -7.87 -2.43 -1.19
C ASP A 18 -6.86 -1.49 -0.54
N LYS A 19 -7.27 -0.24 -0.34
CA LYS A 19 -6.44 0.77 0.31
C LYS A 19 -6.39 0.47 1.82
N CYS A 20 -5.19 0.23 2.34
CA CYS A 20 -4.95 0.16 3.78
C CYS A 20 -5.12 1.54 4.43
N GLU A 21 -5.97 1.67 5.45
CA GLU A 21 -6.26 2.96 6.09
C GLU A 21 -5.08 3.56 6.86
N ARG A 22 -4.12 2.73 7.30
CA ARG A 22 -2.95 3.19 8.04
C ARG A 22 -1.79 3.65 7.16
N CYS A 23 -1.42 2.85 6.15
CA CYS A 23 -0.24 3.13 5.32
C CYS A 23 -0.56 3.61 3.90
N TRP A 24 -1.84 3.67 3.54
CA TRP A 24 -2.37 4.13 2.25
C TRP A 24 -1.88 3.39 1.01
N LYS A 25 -1.19 2.26 1.18
CA LYS A 25 -0.88 1.34 0.07
C LYS A 25 -2.13 0.54 -0.29
N TYR A 26 -2.30 0.27 -1.58
CA TYR A 26 -3.20 -0.77 -2.05
C TYR A 26 -2.53 -2.13 -1.90
N THR A 27 -3.17 -3.04 -1.19
CA THR A 27 -2.65 -4.39 -0.95
C THR A 27 -3.78 -5.42 -1.00
N LEU A 28 -3.44 -6.68 -1.22
CA LEU A 28 -4.41 -7.78 -1.34
C LEU A 28 -4.83 -8.39 0.01
N ASP A 29 -4.20 -7.94 1.09
CA ASP A 29 -4.25 -8.53 2.43
C ASP A 29 -4.91 -7.59 3.46
N VAL A 30 -5.57 -6.51 3.03
CA VAL A 30 -6.40 -5.68 3.92
C VAL A 30 -7.48 -6.55 4.56
N GLY A 31 -7.61 -6.45 5.88
CA GLY A 31 -8.57 -7.24 6.65
C GLY A 31 -8.14 -8.68 6.95
N SER A 32 -6.89 -9.05 6.66
CA SER A 32 -6.37 -10.39 6.98
C SER A 32 -6.28 -10.69 8.48
N ASN A 33 -6.27 -9.66 9.34
CA ASN A 33 -6.41 -9.80 10.79
C ASN A 33 -7.81 -9.31 11.21
N PRO A 34 -8.67 -10.17 11.80
CA PRO A 34 -10.02 -9.79 12.19
C PRO A 34 -10.08 -8.75 13.33
N GLU A 35 -9.03 -8.61 14.15
CA GLU A 35 -8.95 -7.55 15.17
C GLU A 35 -8.71 -6.17 14.53
N PHE A 36 -8.13 -6.13 13.33
CA PHE A 36 -7.81 -4.90 12.59
C PHE A 36 -8.31 -4.99 11.13
N PRO A 37 -9.63 -4.99 10.90
CA PRO A 37 -10.22 -5.31 9.60
C PRO A 37 -9.96 -4.28 8.50
N ALA A 38 -9.55 -3.05 8.85
CA ALA A 38 -9.34 -1.95 7.92
C ALA A 38 -7.87 -1.76 7.46
N VAL A 39 -6.95 -2.62 7.91
CA VAL A 39 -5.51 -2.48 7.62
C VAL A 39 -4.92 -3.77 7.02
N CYS A 40 -3.80 -3.62 6.30
CA CYS A 40 -3.04 -4.75 5.76
C CYS A 40 -2.30 -5.54 6.85
N ALA A 41 -1.84 -6.76 6.56
CA ALA A 41 -1.22 -7.65 7.54
C ALA A 41 0.04 -7.05 8.18
N ALA A 42 0.89 -6.40 7.39
CA ALA A 42 2.08 -5.70 7.89
C ALA A 42 1.74 -4.51 8.81
N CYS A 43 0.57 -3.91 8.62
CA CYS A 43 0.09 -2.91 9.55
C CYS A 43 -0.45 -3.57 10.82
N ALA A 44 -1.32 -4.57 10.69
CA ALA A 44 -1.89 -5.30 11.82
C ALA A 44 -0.81 -5.87 12.76
N SER A 45 0.36 -6.30 12.24
CA SER A 45 1.42 -6.90 13.06
C SER A 45 2.10 -5.95 14.05
N VAL A 46 2.04 -4.62 13.83
CA VAL A 46 2.72 -3.63 14.69
C VAL A 46 1.75 -2.81 15.55
N LEU A 47 0.44 -2.87 15.28
CA LEU A 47 -0.56 -2.15 16.08
C LEU A 47 -0.60 -2.57 17.56
N PRO A 48 -0.44 -3.87 17.92
CA PRO A 48 -0.43 -4.30 19.32
C PRO A 48 0.64 -3.62 20.19
N GLU A 49 1.78 -3.23 19.60
CA GLU A 49 2.87 -2.55 20.32
C GLU A 49 2.49 -1.14 20.80
N TYR A 50 1.46 -0.52 20.22
CA TYR A 50 0.97 0.81 20.61
C TYR A 50 -0.24 0.77 21.54
N LEU A 51 -0.76 -0.41 21.85
CA LEU A 51 -1.92 -0.62 22.73
C LEU A 51 -1.52 -0.99 24.17
N ILE A 52 -0.23 -0.87 24.48
CA ILE A 52 0.37 -1.12 25.79
C ILE A 52 0.26 0.12 26.67
#